data_AF-A0A1F2ULM9-F1
#
_entry.id   AF-A0A1F2ULM9-F1
#
_cell.length_a   1.000
_cell.length_b   1.000
_cell.length_c   1.000
_cell.angle_alpha   90.00
_cell.angle_beta   90.00
_cell.angle_gamma   90.00
#
_symmetry.space_group_name_H-M   'P 1'
#
loop_
_entity.id
_entity.type
_entity.pdbx_description
1 polymer ?
#
loop_
_entity_poly.entity_id
_entity_poly.type
_entity_poly.pdbx_seq_one_letter_code
_entity_poly.pdbx_strand_id
1 'polypeptide(L)'
;MKKITDLYLAHPKLIGALYCAVPAVVWFAVVVATVPFRDVYLLRLALCLVIGCPIGAYLNNYGLDLWLMKHKVAGPGKISDGALNGAAIGVGTALLPALTALISTNHPEEAKTFIIFVYVASALLGMMIGATAAVVGRDYISR
;
A
#
# COMPACT_ATOMS: atom_id res chain seq x y z
N MET A 1 -8.61 1.98 20.47
CA MET A 1 -8.50 2.72 19.18
C MET A 1 -7.61 3.94 19.30
N LYS A 2 -7.76 4.82 20.31
CA LYS A 2 -6.88 5.99 20.53
C LYS A 2 -5.36 5.67 20.42
N LYS A 3 -4.88 4.67 21.17
CA LYS A 3 -3.47 4.23 21.10
C LYS A 3 -3.00 3.79 19.70
N ILE A 4 -3.89 3.23 18.88
CA ILE A 4 -3.55 2.78 17.51
C ILE A 4 -3.49 3.99 16.57
N THR A 5 -4.42 4.92 16.70
CA THR A 5 -4.40 6.19 15.96
C THR A 5 -3.18 7.03 16.34
N ASP A 6 -2.85 7.11 17.63
CA ASP A 6 -1.66 7.83 18.12
C ASP A 6 -0.37 7.20 17.56
N LEU A 7 -0.27 5.86 17.56
CA LEU A 7 0.83 5.15 16.94
C LEU A 7 0.91 5.42 15.43
N TYR A 8 -0.24 5.48 14.76
CA TYR A 8 -0.31 5.79 13.34
C TYR A 8 0.15 7.20 12.99
N LEU A 9 -0.26 8.18 13.81
CA LEU A 9 0.16 9.58 13.66
C LEU A 9 1.64 9.77 14.04
N ALA A 10 2.15 9.02 15.01
CA ALA A 10 3.55 9.10 15.43
C ALA A 10 4.52 8.49 14.40
N HIS A 11 4.11 7.42 13.71
CA HIS A 11 4.99 6.67 12.82
C HIS A 11 4.35 6.30 11.46
N PRO A 12 3.82 7.28 10.70
CA PRO A 12 3.12 6.99 9.44
C PRO A 12 4.03 6.38 8.37
N LYS A 13 5.30 6.78 8.31
CA LYS A 13 6.29 6.21 7.39
C LYS A 13 6.58 4.74 7.69
N LEU A 14 6.76 4.40 8.97
CA LEU A 14 7.01 3.02 9.38
C LEU A 14 5.83 2.12 9.06
N ILE A 15 4.61 2.58 9.33
CA ILE A 15 3.41 1.82 9.03
C ILE A 15 3.27 1.62 7.52
N GLY A 16 3.50 2.66 6.72
CA GLY A 16 3.52 2.53 5.26
C GLY A 16 4.57 1.53 4.76
N ALA A 17 5.77 1.53 5.34
CA ALA A 17 6.81 0.55 5.03
C ALA A 17 6.37 -0.88 5.39
N LEU A 18 5.84 -1.09 6.59
CA LEU A 18 5.38 -2.40 7.07
C LEU A 18 4.19 -2.92 6.26
N TYR A 19 3.30 -2.04 5.82
CA TYR A 19 2.18 -2.39 4.95
C TYR A 19 2.62 -2.94 3.59
N CYS A 20 3.83 -2.61 3.14
CA CYS A 20 4.44 -3.18 1.96
C CYS A 20 5.29 -4.41 2.30
N ALA A 21 6.14 -4.31 3.31
CA ALA A 21 7.12 -5.34 3.66
C ALA A 21 6.47 -6.64 4.15
N VAL A 22 5.46 -6.56 5.03
CA VAL A 22 4.84 -7.76 5.62
C VAL A 22 4.13 -8.60 4.56
N PRO A 23 3.23 -8.04 3.72
CA PRO A 23 2.61 -8.82 2.66
C PRO A 23 3.63 -9.36 1.65
N ALA A 24 4.67 -8.60 1.32
CA ALA A 24 5.71 -9.05 0.42
C ALA A 24 6.46 -10.26 0.97
N VAL A 25 6.95 -10.20 2.22
CA VAL A 25 7.67 -11.31 2.85
C VAL A 25 6.77 -12.54 2.96
N VAL A 26 5.51 -12.38 3.37
CA VAL A 26 4.55 -13.48 3.44
C VAL A 26 4.31 -14.10 2.07
N TRP A 27 4.06 -13.28 1.05
CA TRP A 27 3.85 -13.76 -0.32
C TRP A 27 5.05 -14.55 -0.85
N PHE A 28 6.26 -13.98 -0.73
CA PHE A 28 7.46 -14.65 -1.20
C PHE A 28 7.78 -15.92 -0.40
N ALA A 29 7.50 -15.95 0.91
CA ALA A 29 7.65 -17.17 1.71
C ALA A 29 6.69 -18.27 1.21
N VAL A 30 5.44 -17.93 0.90
CA VAL A 30 4.46 -18.89 0.35
C VAL A 30 4.91 -19.38 -1.03
N VAL A 31 5.36 -18.50 -1.91
CA VAL A 31 5.88 -18.87 -3.25
C VAL A 31 7.07 -19.81 -3.11
N VAL A 32 8.06 -19.49 -2.28
CA VAL A 32 9.23 -20.35 -2.06
C VAL A 32 8.84 -21.72 -1.48
N ALA A 33 7.80 -21.78 -0.65
CA ALA A 33 7.31 -23.03 -0.07
C ALA A 33 6.47 -23.90 -1.04
N THR A 34 5.89 -23.30 -2.09
CA THR A 34 4.89 -23.97 -2.95
C THR A 34 5.34 -24.18 -4.39
N VAL A 35 6.31 -23.41 -4.89
CA VAL A 35 6.82 -23.53 -6.26
C VAL A 35 8.35 -23.68 -6.29
N PRO A 36 8.91 -24.32 -7.35
CA PRO A 36 10.35 -24.46 -7.49
C PRO A 36 11.05 -23.10 -7.45
N PHE A 37 12.10 -23.01 -6.64
CA PHE A 37 12.85 -21.78 -6.44
C PHE A 37 13.47 -21.26 -7.75
N ARG A 38 13.41 -19.94 -7.94
CA ARG A 38 14.05 -19.21 -9.04
C ARG A 38 14.68 -17.94 -8.51
N ASP A 39 15.89 -17.61 -8.98
CA ASP A 39 16.64 -16.42 -8.53
C ASP A 39 15.86 -15.12 -8.74
N VAL A 40 15.00 -15.09 -9.77
CA VAL A 40 14.10 -13.96 -10.03
C VAL A 40 13.23 -13.64 -8.81
N TYR A 41 12.83 -14.61 -7.98
CA TYR A 41 12.01 -14.36 -6.81
C TYR A 41 12.75 -13.53 -5.76
N LEU A 42 14.04 -13.78 -5.54
CA LEU A 42 14.87 -12.95 -4.65
C LEU A 42 15.02 -11.53 -5.18
N LEU A 43 15.23 -11.37 -6.49
CA LEU A 43 15.29 -10.04 -7.11
C LEU A 43 13.98 -9.26 -6.92
N ARG A 44 12.84 -9.92 -7.13
CA ARG A 44 11.52 -9.28 -6.96
C ARG A 44 11.26 -8.90 -5.51
N LEU A 45 11.62 -9.76 -4.55
CA LEU A 45 11.54 -9.45 -3.12
C LEU A 45 12.44 -8.27 -2.75
N ALA A 46 13.70 -8.29 -3.20
CA ALA A 46 14.66 -7.22 -2.93
C ALA A 46 14.18 -5.87 -3.48
N LEU A 47 13.68 -5.83 -4.72
CA LEU A 47 13.10 -4.62 -5.31
C LEU A 47 11.87 -4.14 -4.54
N CYS A 48 11.02 -5.06 -4.08
CA CYS A 48 9.85 -4.73 -3.26
C CYS A 48 10.27 -4.10 -1.92
N LEU A 49 11.30 -4.64 -1.25
CA LEU A 49 11.78 -4.13 0.03
C LEU A 49 12.58 -2.83 -0.10
N VAL A 50 13.45 -2.72 -1.11
CA VAL A 50 14.40 -1.58 -1.25
C VAL A 50 13.76 -0.40 -1.97
N ILE A 51 12.81 -0.62 -2.86
CA ILE A 51 12.16 0.46 -3.63
C ILE A 51 10.69 0.57 -3.24
N GLY A 52 9.97 -0.54 -3.17
CA GLY A 52 8.53 -0.55 -2.93
C GLY A 52 8.16 -0.05 -1.53
N CYS A 53 8.85 -0.55 -0.50
CA CYS A 53 8.58 -0.16 0.88
C CYS A 53 8.89 1.32 1.13
N PRO A 54 10.01 1.90 0.65
CA PRO A 54 10.24 3.34 0.74
C PRO A 54 9.20 4.19 0.01
N ILE A 55 8.76 3.79 -1.19
CA ILE A 55 7.68 4.47 -1.91
C ILE A 55 6.38 4.39 -1.09
N GLY A 56 6.03 3.21 -0.58
CA GLY A 56 4.84 3.03 0.27
C GLY A 56 4.90 3.86 1.56
N ALA A 57 6.05 3.92 2.22
CA ALA A 57 6.29 4.77 3.37
C ALA A 57 6.07 6.26 3.06
N TYR A 58 6.62 6.72 1.93
CA TYR A 58 6.45 8.10 1.47
C TYR A 58 4.99 8.42 1.13
N LEU A 59 4.35 7.58 0.31
CA LEU A 59 2.95 7.76 -0.11
C LEU A 59 1.99 7.74 1.07
N ASN A 60 2.22 6.88 2.06
CA ASN A 60 1.40 6.84 3.27
C ASN A 60 1.53 8.11 4.11
N ASN A 61 2.75 8.59 4.32
CA ASN A 61 2.99 9.85 5.04
C ASN A 61 2.37 11.03 4.30
N TYR A 62 2.58 11.12 2.98
CA TYR A 62 2.03 12.17 2.14
C TYR A 62 0.49 12.17 2.14
N GLY A 63 -0.14 11.00 2.03
CA GLY A 63 -1.60 10.87 2.08
C GLY A 63 -2.19 11.27 3.43
N LEU A 64 -1.51 10.96 4.54
CA LEU A 64 -1.90 11.43 5.87
C LEU A 64 -1.75 12.95 5.99
N ASP A 65 -0.64 13.52 5.54
CA ASP A 65 -0.38 14.97 5.58
C ASP A 65 -1.46 15.73 4.79
N LEU A 66 -1.81 15.26 3.59
CA LEU A 66 -2.90 15.82 2.78
C LEU A 66 -4.24 15.75 3.50
N TRP A 67 -4.56 14.61 4.10
CA TRP A 67 -5.82 14.42 4.81
C TRP A 67 -5.92 15.35 6.04
N LEU A 68 -4.84 15.46 6.82
CA LEU A 68 -4.76 16.36 7.97
C LEU A 68 -4.83 17.84 7.57
N MET A 69 -4.14 18.23 6.50
CA MET A 69 -4.19 19.59 5.96
C MET A 69 -5.61 19.95 5.55
N LYS A 70 -6.28 19.07 4.80
CA LYS A 70 -7.68 19.24 4.43
C LYS A 70 -8.57 19.34 5.67
N HIS A 71 -8.36 18.46 6.66
CA HIS A 71 -9.13 18.46 7.91
C HIS A 71 -9.05 19.81 8.65
N LYS A 72 -7.87 20.44 8.66
CA LYS A 72 -7.63 21.73 9.31
C LYS A 72 -8.21 22.91 8.53
N VAL A 73 -8.10 22.91 7.20
CA VAL A 73 -8.44 24.08 6.36
C VAL A 73 -9.90 24.04 5.90
N ALA A 74 -10.41 22.88 5.50
CA ALA A 74 -11.72 22.73 4.85
C ALA A 74 -12.79 22.09 5.76
N GLY A 75 -12.48 21.90 7.05
CA GLY A 75 -13.33 21.20 8.00
C GLY A 75 -13.10 19.68 7.99
N PRO A 76 -13.90 18.91 8.75
CA PRO A 76 -13.60 17.51 9.04
C PRO A 76 -13.43 16.68 7.77
N GLY A 77 -12.27 16.04 7.64
CA GLY A 77 -11.91 15.18 6.51
C GLY A 77 -12.98 14.11 6.25
N LYS A 78 -13.33 13.93 4.98
CA LYS A 78 -14.40 13.00 4.59
C LYS A 78 -13.86 11.58 4.46
N ILE A 79 -14.75 10.60 4.62
CA ILE A 79 -14.44 9.18 4.37
C ILE A 79 -14.03 8.98 2.91
N SER A 80 -14.69 9.67 1.97
CA SER A 80 -14.34 9.67 0.55
C SER A 80 -12.91 10.15 0.28
N ASP A 81 -12.40 11.08 1.09
CA ASP A 81 -11.03 11.58 0.94
C ASP A 81 -10.02 10.52 1.37
N GLY A 82 -10.29 9.84 2.48
CA GLY A 82 -9.50 8.69 2.90
C GLY A 82 -9.53 7.56 1.88
N ALA A 83 -10.71 7.26 1.34
CA ALA A 83 -10.90 6.23 0.31
C ALA A 83 -10.09 6.53 -0.96
N LEU A 84 -10.15 7.76 -1.47
CA LEU A 84 -9.40 8.17 -2.66
C LEU A 84 -7.88 8.20 -2.43
N ASN A 85 -7.43 8.73 -1.28
CA ASN A 85 -6.02 8.71 -0.91
C ASN A 85 -5.52 7.27 -0.77
N GLY A 86 -6.29 6.41 -0.10
CA GLY A 86 -5.98 4.99 0.06
C GLY A 86 -5.90 4.26 -1.29
N ALA A 87 -6.83 4.51 -2.21
CA ALA A 87 -6.79 3.94 -3.56
C ALA A 87 -5.53 4.38 -4.32
N ALA A 88 -5.19 5.67 -4.29
CA ALA A 88 -4.00 6.21 -4.93
C ALA A 88 -2.70 5.63 -4.35
N ILE A 89 -2.62 5.48 -3.02
CA ILE A 89 -1.51 4.81 -2.34
C ILE A 89 -1.44 3.34 -2.78
N GLY A 90 -2.57 2.63 -2.79
CA GLY A 90 -2.67 1.24 -3.22
C GLY A 90 -2.12 1.03 -4.63
N VAL A 91 -2.53 1.87 -5.58
CA VAL A 91 -2.00 1.89 -6.95
C VAL A 91 -0.49 2.13 -6.97
N GLY A 92 0.00 3.14 -6.23
CA GLY A 92 1.42 3.45 -6.17
C GLY A 92 2.26 2.31 -5.59
N THR A 93 1.76 1.60 -4.57
CA THR A 93 2.43 0.45 -3.96
C THR A 93 2.40 -0.81 -4.83
N ALA A 94 1.40 -0.94 -5.71
CA ALA A 94 1.25 -2.08 -6.62
C ALA A 94 2.19 -2.04 -7.83
N LEU A 95 2.81 -0.89 -8.10
CA LEU A 95 3.67 -0.67 -9.27
C LEU A 95 4.80 -1.69 -9.38
N LEU A 96 5.56 -1.91 -8.30
CA LEU A 96 6.69 -2.83 -8.32
C LEU A 96 6.27 -4.30 -8.45
N PRO A 97 5.31 -4.83 -7.66
CA PRO A 97 4.77 -6.17 -7.89
C PRO A 97 4.30 -6.39 -9.33
N ALA A 98 3.60 -5.43 -9.91
CA ALA A 98 3.13 -5.50 -11.28
C ALA A 98 4.28 -5.49 -12.31
N LEU A 99 5.23 -4.57 -12.19
CA LEU A 99 6.41 -4.50 -13.07
C LEU A 99 7.25 -5.78 -12.97
N THR A 100 7.33 -6.37 -11.78
CA THR A 100 8.10 -7.61 -11.62
C THR A 100 7.50 -8.79 -12.38
N ALA A 101 6.19 -8.82 -12.62
CA ALA A 101 5.54 -9.85 -13.42
C ALA A 101 5.97 -9.84 -14.90
N LEU A 102 6.50 -8.71 -15.37
CA LEU A 102 7.08 -8.58 -16.72
C LEU A 102 8.50 -9.13 -16.80
N ILE A 103 9.19 -9.32 -15.67
CA ILE A 103 10.55 -9.86 -15.65
C ILE A 103 10.50 -11.35 -15.97
N SER A 104 11.10 -11.73 -17.09
CA SER A 104 11.27 -13.13 -17.56
C SER A 104 9.98 -13.86 -17.93
N THR A 105 8.90 -13.14 -18.28
CA THR A 105 7.65 -13.74 -18.76
C THR A 105 7.73 -14.02 -20.26
N ASN A 106 7.46 -15.27 -20.67
CA ASN A 106 7.28 -15.65 -22.09
C ASN A 106 5.82 -15.47 -22.59
N HIS A 107 4.91 -15.06 -21.71
CA HIS A 107 3.46 -14.92 -21.96
C HIS A 107 2.98 -13.49 -21.61
N PRO A 108 3.20 -12.50 -22.50
CA PRO A 108 2.91 -11.10 -22.21
C PRO A 108 1.43 -10.81 -21.91
N GLU A 109 0.50 -11.54 -22.53
CA GLU A 109 -0.94 -11.38 -22.28
C GLU A 109 -1.35 -11.82 -20.87
N GLU A 110 -0.73 -12.86 -20.33
CA GLU A 110 -0.95 -13.32 -18.96
C GLU A 110 -0.40 -12.30 -17.95
N ALA A 111 0.80 -11.76 -18.19
CA ALA A 111 1.37 -10.72 -17.35
C ALA A 111 0.52 -9.44 -17.36
N LYS A 112 0.00 -9.04 -18.52
CA LYS A 112 -0.92 -7.89 -18.62
C LYS A 112 -2.17 -8.11 -17.78
N THR A 113 -2.79 -9.28 -17.88
CA THR A 113 -3.99 -9.64 -17.11
C THR A 113 -3.70 -9.63 -15.61
N PHE A 114 -2.55 -10.19 -15.21
CA PHE A 114 -2.08 -10.15 -13.83
C PHE A 114 -1.87 -8.72 -13.33
N ILE A 115 -1.23 -7.85 -14.13
CA ILE A 115 -1.01 -6.44 -13.78
C ILE A 115 -2.35 -5.73 -13.54
N ILE A 116 -3.31 -5.89 -14.45
CA ILE A 116 -4.64 -5.28 -14.32
C ILE A 116 -5.30 -5.74 -13.01
N PHE A 117 -5.29 -7.06 -12.76
CA PHE A 117 -5.88 -7.61 -11.55
C PHE A 117 -5.21 -7.08 -10.27
N VAL A 118 -3.87 -7.06 -10.23
CA VAL A 118 -3.10 -6.54 -9.09
C VAL A 118 -3.38 -5.07 -8.85
N TYR A 119 -3.46 -4.24 -9.88
CA TYR A 119 -3.78 -2.82 -9.74
C TYR A 119 -5.19 -2.60 -9.20
N VAL A 120 -6.20 -3.30 -9.76
CA VAL A 120 -7.58 -3.19 -9.30
C VAL A 120 -7.71 -3.68 -7.86
N ALA A 121 -7.14 -4.83 -7.52
CA ALA A 121 -7.16 -5.37 -6.17
C ALA A 121 -6.48 -4.43 -5.16
N SER A 122 -5.32 -3.88 -5.53
CA SER A 122 -4.59 -2.95 -4.66
C SER A 122 -5.31 -1.63 -4.47
N ALA A 123 -5.95 -1.10 -5.52
CA ALA A 123 -6.77 0.10 -5.44
C ALA A 123 -7.97 -0.11 -4.51
N LEU A 124 -8.67 -1.25 -4.63
CA LEU A 124 -9.82 -1.58 -3.79
C LEU A 124 -9.42 -1.80 -2.32
N LEU A 125 -8.34 -2.54 -2.06
CA LEU A 125 -7.80 -2.73 -0.72
C LEU A 125 -7.38 -1.40 -0.10
N GLY A 126 -6.62 -0.59 -0.84
CA GLY A 126 -6.21 0.74 -0.43
C GLY A 126 -7.41 1.63 -0.13
N MET A 127 -8.45 1.59 -0.96
CA MET A 127 -9.70 2.34 -0.76
C MET A 127 -10.38 1.95 0.55
N MET A 128 -10.53 0.66 0.83
CA MET A 128 -11.14 0.17 2.06
C MET A 128 -10.34 0.61 3.29
N ILE A 129 -9.03 0.41 3.27
CA ILE A 129 -8.14 0.79 4.38
C ILE A 129 -8.18 2.30 4.62
N GLY A 130 -8.08 3.10 3.57
CA GLY A 130 -8.13 4.56 3.65
C GLY A 130 -9.48 5.07 4.15
N ALA A 131 -10.59 4.45 3.72
CA ALA A 131 -11.92 4.76 4.24
C ALA A 131 -12.03 4.45 5.74
N THR A 132 -11.58 3.27 6.17
CA THR A 132 -11.57 2.90 7.60
C THR A 132 -10.71 3.86 8.42
N ALA A 133 -9.51 4.19 7.94
CA ALA A 133 -8.62 5.14 8.60
C ALA A 133 -9.25 6.54 8.72
N ALA A 134 -9.99 7.00 7.70
CA ALA A 134 -10.69 8.28 7.75
C ALA A 134 -11.91 8.28 8.68
N VAL A 135 -12.66 7.17 8.77
CA VAL A 135 -13.74 7.00 9.77
C VAL A 135 -13.16 7.16 11.17
N VAL A 136 -12.12 6.39 11.48
CA VAL A 136 -11.46 6.44 12.80
C VAL A 136 -10.82 7.82 13.02
N GLY A 137 -10.11 8.36 12.04
CA GLY A 137 -9.45 9.66 12.14
C GLY A 137 -10.43 10.80 12.42
N ARG A 138 -11.61 10.80 11.78
CA ARG A 138 -12.63 11.84 11.98
C ARG A 138 -13.16 11.89 13.41
N ASP A 139 -13.36 10.74 14.04
CA ASP A 139 -13.91 10.65 15.39
C ASP A 139 -12.87 10.99 16.48
N TYR A 140 -11.58 10.80 16.19
CA TYR A 140 -10.50 10.96 17.17
C TYR A 140 -9.69 12.26 17.04
N ILE A 141 -9.66 12.90 15.86
CA ILE A 141 -8.90 14.14 15.61
C ILE A 141 -9.77 15.40 15.82
N SER A 142 -11.09 15.23 15.94
CA SER A 142 -12.05 16.32 16.25
C SER A 142 -12.21 16.63 17.75
N ARG A 143 -11.48 15.92 18.62
CA ARG A 143 -11.34 16.19 20.06
C ARG A 143 -9.92 16.64 20.36
#